data_AF-A0A1X6N340-F1
#
_entry.id   AF-A0A1X6N340-F1
#
_cell.length_a   1.000
_cell.length_b   1.000
_cell.length_c   1.000
_cell.angle_alpha   90.00
_cell.angle_beta   90.00
_cell.angle_gamma   90.00
#
_symmetry.space_group_name_H-M   'P 1'
#
loop_
_entity.id
_entity.type
_entity.pdbx_description
1 polymer ?
#
loop_
_entity_poly.entity_id
_entity_poly.type
_entity_poly.pdbx_seq_one_letter_code
_entity_poly.pdbx_strand_id
1 'polypeptide(L)'
;LVLYDYLLTVSDEIQYVWMNKTSTATVIYYLNRYIIIFMALVDAVGLADTAYAWSCENIELLYATLEIMWYGVWAAFSCLRVYAISGRDWRLAACALAFGLVPCGTNLVCDA
;
A
#
# COMPACT_ATOMS: atom_id res chain seq x y z
N LEU A 1 5.80 17.90 1.47
CA LEU A 1 6.15 17.27 2.77
C LEU A 1 6.59 15.82 2.59
N VAL A 2 5.80 14.99 1.90
CA VAL A 2 6.10 13.56 1.63
C VAL A 2 7.47 13.30 1.00
N LEU A 3 7.89 14.06 -0.02
CA LEU A 3 9.20 13.90 -0.66
C LEU A 3 10.38 14.25 0.27
N TYR A 4 10.18 15.21 1.17
CA TYR A 4 11.23 15.64 2.10
C TYR A 4 11.45 14.60 3.21
N ASP A 5 10.36 14.07 3.77
CA ASP A 5 10.41 12.93 4.70
C ASP A 5 11.06 11.71 4.04
N TYR A 6 10.77 11.48 2.75
CA TYR A 6 11.37 10.39 2.00
C TYR A 6 12.88 10.51 1.79
N LEU A 7 13.39 11.72 1.53
CA LEU A 7 14.82 11.94 1.38
C LEU A 7 15.57 11.74 2.70
N LEU A 8 14.90 12.01 3.83
CA LEU A 8 15.50 11.86 5.15
C LEU A 8 15.63 10.39 5.57
N THR A 9 14.63 9.55 5.26
CA THR A 9 14.62 8.13 5.69
C THR A 9 15.37 7.18 4.75
N VAL A 10 15.70 7.61 3.53
CA VAL A 10 16.39 6.78 2.52
C VAL A 10 17.77 6.28 2.99
N SER A 11 18.50 7.10 3.76
CA SER A 11 19.82 6.70 4.28
C SER A 11 19.72 5.52 5.27
N ASP A 12 18.72 5.53 6.14
CA ASP A 12 18.45 4.43 7.06
C ASP A 12 17.84 3.22 6.35
N GLU A 13 16.99 3.43 5.33
CA GLU A 13 16.47 2.34 4.49
C GLU A 13 17.60 1.57 3.80
N ILE A 14 18.57 2.25 3.19
CA ILE A 14 19.68 1.57 2.51
C ILE A 14 20.51 0.73 3.50
N GLN A 15 20.74 1.24 4.71
CA GLN A 15 21.61 0.54 5.67
C GLN A 15 20.93 -0.67 6.33
N TYR A 16 19.63 -0.59 6.64
CA TYR A 16 18.90 -1.67 7.33
C TYR A 16 18.15 -2.62 6.39
N VAL A 17 17.77 -2.16 5.20
CA VAL A 17 16.90 -2.89 4.27
C VAL A 17 17.68 -3.41 3.06
N TRP A 18 18.64 -2.65 2.52
CA TRP A 18 19.41 -3.08 1.34
C TRP A 18 20.65 -3.93 1.69
N MET A 19 21.25 -3.73 2.87
CA MET A 19 22.44 -4.48 3.31
C MET A 19 22.14 -5.80 4.03
N ASN A 20 20.87 -6.11 4.32
CA ASN A 20 20.48 -7.33 5.02
C ASN A 20 19.53 -8.19 4.17
N LYS A 21 19.44 -9.49 4.45
CA LYS A 21 18.58 -10.45 3.69
C LYS A 21 17.19 -9.86 3.49
N THR A 22 16.74 -9.81 2.24
CA THR A 22 15.41 -9.35 1.83
C THR A 22 14.33 -10.02 2.69
N SER A 23 13.81 -9.29 3.67
CA SER A 23 12.78 -9.78 4.57
C SER A 23 11.41 -9.51 3.96
N THR A 24 10.40 -10.31 4.31
CA THR A 24 9.01 -10.07 3.93
C THR A 24 8.55 -8.65 4.30
N ALA A 25 9.10 -8.09 5.39
CA ALA A 25 8.87 -6.71 5.82
C ALA A 25 9.33 -5.66 4.77
N THR A 26 10.48 -5.89 4.15
CA THR A 26 11.08 -5.04 3.12
C THR A 26 10.19 -4.93 1.90
N VAL A 27 9.67 -6.07 1.44
CA VAL A 27 8.82 -6.14 0.24
C VAL A 27 7.50 -5.40 0.48
N ILE A 28 6.88 -5.60 1.64
CA ILE A 28 5.63 -4.92 2.03
C ILE A 28 5.84 -3.40 2.11
N TYR A 29 6.97 -2.96 2.65
CA TYR A 29 7.31 -1.53 2.73
C TYR A 29 7.42 -0.89 1.33
N TYR A 30 8.14 -1.51 0.40
CA TYR A 30 8.25 -0.99 -0.97
C TYR A 30 6.91 -0.97 -1.69
N LEU A 31 6.11 -2.03 -1.57
CA LEU A 31 4.77 -2.07 -2.17
C LEU A 31 3.90 -0.90 -1.67
N ASN A 32 3.88 -0.64 -0.37
CA ASN A 32 3.12 0.49 0.18
C ASN A 32 3.60 1.84 -0.38
N ARG A 33 4.92 2.04 -0.40
CA ARG A 33 5.56 3.27 -0.88
C ARG A 33 5.23 3.55 -2.35
N TYR A 34 5.36 2.56 -3.22
CA TYR A 34 5.13 2.75 -4.65
C TYR A 34 3.64 2.91 -4.99
N ILE A 35 2.74 2.20 -4.30
CA ILE A 35 1.29 2.34 -4.53
C ILE A 35 0.81 3.76 -4.22
N ILE A 36 1.22 4.33 -3.07
CA ILE A 36 0.83 5.70 -2.68
C ILE A 36 1.36 6.73 -3.68
N ILE A 37 2.62 6.59 -4.12
CA ILE A 37 3.21 7.49 -5.12
C ILE A 37 2.46 7.41 -6.44
N PHE A 38 2.07 6.20 -6.85
CA PHE A 38 1.33 5.99 -8.10
C PHE A 38 -0.08 6.56 -8.03
N MET A 39 -0.81 6.37 -6.93
CA MET A 39 -2.12 7.02 -6.70
C MET A 39 -2.01 8.54 -6.77
N ALA A 40 -1.04 9.14 -6.08
CA ALA A 40 -0.82 10.59 -6.11
C ALA A 40 -0.49 11.10 -7.53
N LEU A 41 0.19 10.29 -8.35
CA LEU A 41 0.46 10.63 -9.75
C LEU A 41 -0.81 10.56 -10.60
N VAL A 42 -1.64 9.53 -10.43
CA VAL A 42 -2.94 9.40 -11.11
C VAL A 42 -3.85 10.60 -10.76
N ASP A 43 -3.94 10.98 -9.49
CA ASP A 43 -4.71 12.15 -9.05
C ASP A 43 -4.15 13.46 -9.64
N ALA A 44 -2.82 13.63 -9.63
CA ALA A 44 -2.18 14.82 -10.20
C ALA A 44 -2.42 14.94 -11.71
N VAL A 45 -2.46 13.82 -12.44
CA VAL A 45 -2.79 13.79 -13.87
C VAL A 45 -4.27 14.09 -14.10
N GLY A 46 -5.18 13.55 -13.28
CA GLY A 46 -6.61 13.84 -13.37
C GLY A 46 -6.95 15.30 -13.08
N LEU A 47 -6.25 15.93 -12.14
CA LEU A 47 -6.44 17.35 -11.78
C LEU A 47 -5.83 18.34 -12.79
N ALA A 48 -4.85 17.90 -13.58
CA ALA A 48 -4.13 18.79 -14.50
C ALA A 48 -4.96 19.21 -15.74
N ASP A 49 -6.18 18.70 -15.90
CA ASP A 49 -7.10 18.94 -17.05
C ASP A 49 -6.41 18.77 -18.41
N THR A 50 -5.28 18.05 -18.43
CA THR A 50 -4.59 17.69 -19.65
C THR A 50 -5.47 16.63 -20.28
N ALA A 51 -6.09 16.95 -21.41
CA ALA A 51 -6.89 16.07 -22.24
C ALA A 51 -6.18 14.71 -22.46
N TYR A 52 -6.36 13.77 -21.55
CA TYR A 52 -5.89 12.40 -21.71
C TYR A 52 -6.95 11.68 -22.52
N ALA A 53 -6.53 11.02 -23.59
CA ALA A 53 -7.34 10.18 -24.48
C ALA A 53 -7.92 8.91 -23.79
N TRP A 54 -7.96 8.90 -22.46
CA TRP A 54 -8.41 7.81 -21.62
C TRP A 54 -9.77 8.19 -21.06
N SER A 55 -10.81 7.39 -21.35
CA SER A 55 -12.15 7.58 -20.77
C SER A 55 -12.07 7.68 -19.24
N CYS A 56 -12.82 8.59 -18.62
CA CYS A 56 -12.90 8.72 -17.16
C CYS A 56 -13.16 7.39 -16.46
N GLU A 57 -13.97 6.52 -17.09
CA GLU A 57 -14.25 5.15 -16.64
C GLU A 57 -12.98 4.31 -16.40
N ASN A 58 -11.95 4.45 -17.25
CA ASN A 58 -10.68 3.72 -17.09
C ASN A 58 -9.84 4.27 -15.94
N ILE A 59 -9.94 5.57 -15.64
CA ILE A 59 -9.21 6.22 -14.54
C ILE A 59 -9.83 5.81 -13.21
N GLU A 60 -11.16 5.81 -13.13
CA GLU A 60 -11.89 5.36 -11.93
C GLU A 60 -11.62 3.88 -11.65
N LEU A 61 -11.67 3.01 -12.68
CA LEU A 61 -11.33 1.60 -12.52
C LEU A 61 -9.88 1.40 -12.08
N LEU A 62 -8.94 2.16 -12.64
CA LEU A 62 -7.54 2.12 -12.23
C LEU A 62 -7.39 2.54 -10.77
N TYR A 63 -8.07 3.61 -10.34
CA TYR A 63 -8.02 4.08 -8.96
C TYR A 63 -8.57 3.04 -7.99
N ALA A 64 -9.74 2.46 -8.28
CA ALA A 64 -10.36 1.43 -7.45
C ALA A 64 -9.45 0.20 -7.29
N THR A 65 -8.80 -0.25 -8.37
CA THR A 65 -7.86 -1.39 -8.30
C THR A 65 -6.62 -1.09 -7.45
N LEU A 66 -6.08 0.13 -7.55
CA LEU A 66 -4.96 0.57 -6.71
C LEU A 66 -5.37 0.67 -5.24
N GLU A 67 -6.60 1.09 -4.96
CA GLU A 67 -7.11 1.25 -3.60
C GLU A 67 -7.25 -0.11 -2.90
N ILE A 68 -7.83 -1.10 -3.60
CA ILE A 68 -7.92 -2.48 -3.11
C ILE A 68 -6.52 -3.06 -2.83
N MET A 69 -5.56 -2.81 -3.73
CA MET A 69 -4.17 -3.25 -3.55
C MET A 69 -3.53 -2.58 -2.33
N TRP A 70 -3.79 -1.29 -2.12
CA TRP A 70 -3.28 -0.53 -0.98
C TRP A 70 -3.82 -1.06 0.36
N TYR A 71 -5.14 -1.32 0.46
CA TYR A 71 -5.72 -1.95 1.64
C TYR A 71 -5.11 -3.33 1.94
N GLY A 72 -4.86 -4.13 0.90
CA GLY A 72 -4.19 -5.42 1.05
C GLY A 72 -2.78 -5.30 1.65
N VAL A 73 -2.01 -4.30 1.20
CA VAL A 73 -0.68 -4.01 1.75
C VAL A 73 -0.77 -3.54 3.21
N TRP A 74 -1.74 -2.70 3.56
CA TRP A 74 -2.00 -2.28 4.93
C TRP A 74 -2.38 -3.44 5.85
N ALA A 75 -3.26 -4.34 5.39
CA ALA A 75 -3.63 -5.55 6.11
C ALA A 75 -2.42 -6.47 6.34
N ALA A 76 -1.57 -6.65 5.32
CA ALA A 76 -0.35 -7.43 5.42
C ALA A 76 0.65 -6.80 6.43
N PHE A 77 0.81 -5.48 6.42
CA PHE A 77 1.66 -4.76 7.36
C PHE A 77 1.15 -4.90 8.81
N SER A 78 -0.16 -4.75 9.02
CA SER A 78 -0.80 -4.95 10.32
C SER A 78 -0.60 -6.38 10.84
N CYS A 79 -0.83 -7.38 9.97
CA CYS A 79 -0.60 -8.80 10.27
C CYS A 79 0.86 -9.07 10.68
N LEU A 80 1.83 -8.55 9.92
CA LEU A 80 3.25 -8.72 10.22
C LEU A 80 3.62 -8.08 11.57
N ARG A 81 3.08 -6.90 11.87
CA ARG A 81 3.30 -6.22 13.15
C ARG A 81 2.73 -7.03 14.32
N VAL A 82 1.51 -7.55 14.18
CA VAL A 82 0.88 -8.41 15.20
C VAL A 82 1.68 -9.69 15.38
N TYR A 83 2.13 -10.33 14.29
CA TYR A 83 2.95 -11.52 14.34
C TYR A 83 4.29 -11.32 15.09
N ALA A 84 4.93 -10.16 14.90
CA ALA A 84 6.15 -9.80 15.59
C ALA A 84 5.94 -9.54 17.10
N ILE A 85 4.86 -8.85 17.47
CA ILE A 85 4.52 -8.54 18.87
C ILE A 85 4.05 -9.79 19.62
N SER A 86 3.25 -10.63 18.95
CA SER A 86 2.69 -11.86 19.54
C SER A 86 3.68 -13.02 19.59
N GLY A 87 4.99 -12.77 19.51
CA GLY A 87 5.99 -13.82 19.69
C GLY A 87 5.85 -14.97 18.72
N ARG A 88 5.45 -14.70 17.46
CA ARG A 88 5.31 -15.69 16.37
C ARG A 88 3.99 -16.49 16.37
N ASP A 89 2.97 -16.07 17.15
CA ASP A 89 1.63 -16.66 17.13
C ASP A 89 0.81 -16.26 15.88
N TRP A 90 0.62 -17.22 14.98
CA TRP A 90 -0.09 -17.02 13.70
C TRP A 90 -1.59 -16.76 13.83
N ARG A 91 -2.22 -17.14 14.95
CA ARG A 91 -3.68 -17.01 15.16
C ARG A 91 -4.09 -15.54 15.28
N LEU A 92 -3.35 -14.76 16.08
CA LEU A 92 -3.59 -13.33 16.26
C LEU A 92 -3.30 -12.55 14.99
N ALA A 93 -2.23 -12.94 14.27
CA ALA A 93 -1.88 -12.39 12.97
C ALA A 93 -2.99 -12.65 11.92
N ALA A 94 -3.57 -13.86 11.89
CA ALA A 94 -4.68 -14.20 11.01
C ALA A 94 -5.95 -13.39 11.33
N CYS A 95 -6.27 -13.18 12.61
CA CYS A 95 -7.36 -12.29 13.01
C CYS A 95 -7.12 -10.86 12.52
N ALA A 96 -5.92 -10.31 12.72
CA ALA A 96 -5.57 -8.96 12.26
C ALA A 96 -5.66 -8.83 10.73
N LEU A 97 -5.25 -9.86 9.98
CA LEU A 97 -5.39 -9.91 8.53
C LEU A 97 -6.86 -9.97 8.10
N ALA A 98 -7.68 -10.80 8.76
CA ALA A 98 -9.10 -10.90 8.46
C ALA A 98 -9.84 -9.57 8.68
N PHE A 99 -9.56 -8.88 9.80
CA PHE A 99 -10.11 -7.54 10.05
C PHE A 99 -9.59 -6.48 9.07
N GLY A 100 -8.32 -6.57 8.66
CA GLY A 100 -7.74 -5.64 7.69
C GLY A 100 -8.27 -5.80 6.26
N LEU A 101 -8.82 -6.97 5.90
CA LEU A 101 -9.41 -7.25 4.59
C LEU A 101 -10.88 -6.81 4.45
N VAL A 102 -11.53 -6.45 5.56
CA VAL A 102 -12.91 -5.93 5.56
C VAL A 102 -13.09 -4.75 4.60
N PRO A 103 -12.25 -3.69 4.63
CA PRO A 103 -12.37 -2.58 3.68
C PRO A 103 -12.23 -3.02 2.20
N CYS A 104 -11.43 -4.05 1.89
CA CYS A 104 -11.34 -4.58 0.54
C CYS A 104 -12.69 -5.17 0.08
N GLY A 105 -13.36 -5.91 0.96
CA GLY A 105 -14.65 -6.52 0.66
C GLY A 105 -15.77 -5.49 0.51
N THR A 106 -15.80 -4.46 1.36
CA THR A 106 -16.82 -3.41 1.28
C THR A 106 -16.65 -2.55 0.03
N ASN A 107 -15.42 -2.17 -0.34
CA ASN A 107 -15.19 -1.39 -1.55
C ASN A 107 -15.54 -2.17 -2.82
N LEU A 108 -15.18 -3.47 -2.89
CA LEU A 108 -15.54 -4.32 -4.02
C LEU A 108 -17.07 -4.47 -4.22
N VAL A 109 -17.84 -4.50 -3.12
CA VAL A 109 -19.31 -4.61 -3.19
C VAL A 109 -19.98 -3.28 -3.50
N CYS A 110 -19.40 -2.16 -3.05
CA CYS A 110 -19.94 -0.83 -3.35
C CYS A 110 -19.69 -0.39 -4.80
N ASP A 111 -18.61 -0.85 -5.42
CA ASP A 111 -18.25 -0.54 -6.82
C ASP A 111 -18.85 -1.52 -7.87
N ALA A 112 -19.61 -2.54 -7.44
CA ALA A 112 -20.22 -3.56 -8.31
C ALA A 112 -21.72 -3.33 -8.55
#